data_AF-A0LTP1-F1
#
_entry.id   AF-A0LTP1-F1
#
_cell.length_a   1.000
_cell.length_b   1.000
_cell.length_c   1.000
_cell.angle_alpha   90.00
_cell.angle_beta   90.00
_cell.angle_gamma   90.00
#
_symmetry.space_group_name_H-M   'P 1'
#
loop_
_entity.id
_entity.type
_entity.pdbx_description
1 polymer ?
#
loop_
_entity_poly.entity_id
_entity_poly.type
_entity_poly.pdbx_seq_one_letter_code
_entity_poly.pdbx_strand_id
1 'polypeptide(L)'
;MAVVPHVGQPPLPNVSLRPGAVAVPALASQIRPALVLPERETRELIAQARLHDVGNGGHFAAGPAGIQVWSGPFDGPGGTRGSAVHLGSVDWSYNTPVKHYATIYRAMVTADGVARGETTASILARVLALTGLSVDGTRLTMPMPPARDPFRQRSRWPTAVTDPGS
;
A
#
# COMPACT_ATOMS: atom_id res chain seq x y z
N MET A 1 5.24 -52.70 11.51
CA MET A 1 4.69 -51.34 11.74
C MET A 1 5.81 -50.35 11.53
N ALA A 2 5.70 -49.48 10.52
CA ALA A 2 6.72 -48.48 10.20
C ALA A 2 6.35 -47.14 10.85
N VAL A 3 7.27 -46.57 11.64
CA VAL A 3 7.18 -45.21 12.18
C VAL A 3 7.69 -44.25 11.10
N VAL A 4 6.84 -43.32 10.70
CA VAL A 4 7.19 -42.25 9.75
C VAL A 4 7.80 -41.09 10.54
N PRO A 5 9.04 -40.65 10.26
CA PRO A 5 9.59 -39.46 10.91
C PRO A 5 9.00 -38.21 10.26
N HIS A 6 8.32 -37.36 11.05
CA HIS A 6 7.87 -36.05 10.61
C HIS A 6 9.07 -35.09 10.55
N VAL A 7 9.45 -34.75 9.31
CA VAL A 7 10.48 -33.78 8.96
C VAL A 7 9.99 -32.36 9.28
N GLY A 8 10.85 -31.63 10.00
CA GLY A 8 10.93 -30.19 10.21
C GLY A 8 9.82 -29.29 9.65
N GLN A 9 9.00 -28.75 10.54
CA GLN A 9 8.30 -27.51 10.30
C GLN A 9 9.26 -26.34 10.60
N PRO A 10 9.59 -25.46 9.63
CA PRO A 10 10.41 -24.29 9.92
C PRO A 10 9.63 -23.37 10.88
N PRO A 11 10.28 -22.81 11.91
CA PRO A 11 9.63 -21.83 12.75
C PRO A 11 9.26 -20.62 11.89
N LEU A 12 7.98 -20.22 11.94
CA LEU A 12 7.55 -18.96 11.37
C LEU A 12 8.43 -17.85 11.95
N PRO A 13 8.83 -16.84 11.16
CA PRO A 13 9.62 -15.74 11.67
C PRO A 13 8.84 -15.09 12.82
N ASN A 14 9.39 -15.19 14.03
CA ASN A 14 8.90 -14.44 15.18
C ASN A 14 9.02 -12.97 14.81
N VAL A 15 7.86 -12.36 14.50
CA VAL A 15 7.74 -10.91 14.33
C VAL A 15 8.02 -10.31 15.70
N SER A 16 9.28 -10.00 15.95
CA SER A 16 9.71 -9.31 17.17
C SER A 16 9.24 -7.87 17.04
N LEU A 17 8.11 -7.56 17.68
CA LEU A 17 7.64 -6.20 17.84
C LEU A 17 8.69 -5.45 18.68
N ARG A 18 9.06 -4.23 18.26
CA ARG A 18 10.01 -3.40 19.01
C ARG A 18 9.51 -3.25 20.46
N PRO A 19 10.38 -3.25 21.49
CA PRO A 19 9.96 -3.02 22.87
C PRO A 19 9.15 -1.72 22.97
N GLY A 20 7.88 -1.81 23.38
CA GLY A 20 6.93 -0.68 23.42
C GLY A 20 6.02 -0.52 22.20
N ALA A 21 6.12 -1.40 21.20
CA ALA A 21 5.17 -1.45 20.09
C ALA A 21 3.84 -2.06 20.57
N VAL A 22 2.85 -1.20 20.76
CA VAL A 22 1.47 -1.61 21.06
C VAL A 22 0.79 -2.00 19.75
N ALA A 23 0.41 -3.27 19.62
CA ALA A 23 -0.42 -3.72 18.52
C ALA A 23 -1.86 -3.24 18.75
N VAL A 24 -2.22 -2.11 18.13
CA VAL A 24 -3.59 -1.61 18.13
C VAL A 24 -4.35 -2.31 17.01
N PRO A 25 -5.46 -3.04 17.28
CA PRO A 25 -6.28 -3.61 16.22
C PRO A 25 -6.80 -2.48 15.33
N ALA A 26 -6.61 -2.64 14.01
CA ALA A 26 -7.01 -1.66 13.00
C ALA A 26 -8.02 -2.30 12.04
N LEU A 27 -9.06 -1.56 11.69
CA LEU A 27 -9.94 -1.92 10.57
C LEU A 27 -9.22 -1.59 9.27
N ALA A 28 -9.22 -2.51 8.31
CA ALA A 28 -8.55 -2.34 7.04
C ALA A 28 -9.54 -2.49 5.89
N SER A 29 -9.47 -1.57 4.93
CA SER A 29 -10.21 -1.65 3.66
C SER A 29 -9.22 -1.82 2.50
N GLN A 30 -9.48 -2.81 1.66
CA GLN A 30 -8.77 -3.02 0.42
C GLN A 30 -9.28 -2.03 -0.63
N ILE A 31 -8.37 -1.40 -1.36
CA ILE A 31 -8.73 -0.47 -2.44
C ILE A 31 -8.82 -1.30 -3.73
N ARG A 32 -9.99 -1.27 -4.38
CA ARG A 32 -10.31 -2.10 -5.55
C ARG A 32 -11.06 -1.27 -6.61
N PRO A 33 -10.49 -1.10 -7.83
CA PRO A 33 -9.12 -1.45 -8.20
C PRO A 33 -8.10 -0.66 -7.37
N ALA A 34 -6.89 -1.18 -7.22
CA ALA A 34 -5.81 -0.45 -6.54
C ALA A 34 -5.57 0.89 -7.25
N LEU A 35 -5.32 1.95 -6.47
CA LEU A 35 -5.10 3.29 -7.01
C LEU A 35 -3.62 3.43 -7.39
N VAL A 36 -3.34 3.57 -8.68
CA VAL A 36 -1.98 3.73 -9.20
C VAL A 36 -1.69 5.20 -9.41
N LEU A 37 -0.76 5.75 -8.65
CA LEU A 37 -0.29 7.11 -8.80
C LEU A 37 0.92 7.14 -9.75
N PRO A 38 0.89 7.97 -10.82
CA PRO A 38 2.06 8.17 -11.67
C PRO A 38 3.22 8.85 -10.92
N GLU A 39 4.38 8.90 -11.56
CA GLU A 39 5.61 9.41 -10.94
C GLU A 39 5.48 10.83 -10.39
N ARG A 40 4.86 11.73 -11.16
CA ARG A 40 4.71 13.13 -10.76
C ARG A 40 3.85 13.24 -9.50
N GLU A 41 2.68 12.63 -9.51
CA GLU A 41 1.72 12.64 -8.40
C GLU A 41 2.29 11.94 -7.17
N THR A 42 3.04 10.85 -7.36
CA THR A 42 3.71 10.14 -6.25
C THR A 42 4.78 11.02 -5.60
N ARG A 43 5.63 11.68 -6.41
CA ARG A 43 6.65 12.61 -5.91
C ARG A 43 6.02 13.79 -5.19
N GLU A 44 4.96 14.37 -5.76
CA GLU A 44 4.23 15.48 -5.17
C GLU A 44 3.58 15.07 -3.84
N LEU A 45 2.97 13.90 -3.78
CA LEU A 45 2.35 13.37 -2.56
C LEU A 45 3.38 13.16 -1.45
N ILE A 46 4.54 12.59 -1.76
CA ILE A 46 5.62 12.42 -0.77
C ILE A 46 6.17 13.78 -0.32
N ALA A 47 6.33 14.73 -1.24
CA ALA A 47 6.81 16.07 -0.92
C ALA A 47 5.84 16.82 0.00
N GLN A 48 4.54 16.79 -0.30
CA GLN A 48 3.49 17.41 0.51
C GLN A 48 3.35 16.73 1.88
N ALA A 49 3.42 15.40 1.93
CA ALA A 49 3.41 14.67 3.19
C ALA A 49 4.60 15.04 4.10
N ARG A 50 5.78 15.33 3.52
CA ARG A 50 6.96 15.83 4.26
C ARG A 50 6.81 17.28 4.71
N LEU A 51 6.17 18.12 3.90
CA LEU A 51 5.88 19.51 4.28
C LEU A 51 4.93 19.55 5.48
N HIS A 52 3.92 18.68 5.48
CA HIS A 52 2.93 18.52 6.55
C HIS A 52 3.28 17.38 7.52
N ASP A 53 4.58 17.10 7.69
CA ASP A 53 5.04 16.04 8.56
C ASP A 53 4.79 16.37 10.04
N VAL A 54 4.52 15.37 10.87
CA VAL A 54 4.33 15.50 12.32
C VAL A 54 5.51 16.18 13.02
N GLY A 55 6.74 16.03 12.51
CA GLY A 55 7.92 16.75 13.01
C GLY A 55 7.98 18.22 12.57
N ASN A 56 7.22 18.61 11.55
CA ASN A 56 7.14 19.96 10.99
C ASN A 56 5.86 20.71 11.41
N GLY A 57 5.20 20.28 12.48
CA GLY A 57 3.94 20.89 12.92
C GLY A 57 2.69 20.36 12.21
N GLY A 58 2.83 19.34 11.37
CA GLY A 58 1.73 18.73 10.62
C GLY A 58 1.15 17.47 11.26
N HIS A 59 0.56 16.62 10.42
CA HIS A 59 -0.25 15.47 10.85
C HIS A 59 0.15 14.16 10.14
N PHE A 60 1.13 14.21 9.24
CA PHE A 60 1.49 13.08 8.40
C PHE A 60 2.85 12.54 8.78
N ALA A 61 3.09 11.25 8.57
CA ALA A 61 4.42 10.68 8.62
C ALA A 61 4.61 9.77 7.40
N ALA A 62 5.41 10.23 6.44
CA ALA A 62 5.66 9.52 5.19
C ALA A 62 6.81 8.52 5.36
N GLY A 63 6.61 7.29 4.88
CA GLY A 63 7.62 6.23 4.90
C GLY A 63 7.63 5.39 3.62
N PRO A 64 8.58 4.44 3.50
CA PRO A 64 8.69 3.59 2.32
C PRO A 64 7.43 2.76 2.05
N ALA A 65 6.70 2.39 3.10
CA ALA A 65 5.50 1.54 3.02
C ALA A 65 4.19 2.32 2.81
N GLY A 66 4.20 3.64 2.97
CA GLY A 66 2.97 4.43 2.91
C GLY A 66 3.04 5.75 3.66
N ILE A 67 1.87 6.29 3.96
CA ILE A 67 1.71 7.52 4.75
C ILE A 67 0.84 7.20 5.96
N GLN A 68 1.34 7.55 7.15
CA GLN A 68 0.57 7.51 8.39
C GLN A 68 -0.09 8.86 8.64
N VAL A 69 -1.25 8.81 9.30
CA VAL A 69 -2.06 9.96 9.67
C VAL A 69 -2.20 10.00 11.18
N TRP A 70 -1.89 11.14 11.76
CA TRP A 70 -1.86 11.40 13.19
C TRP A 70 -2.85 12.49 13.59
N SER A 71 -3.18 12.53 14.88
CA SER A 71 -4.10 13.52 15.46
C SER A 71 -3.50 14.92 15.57
N GLY A 72 -2.19 15.06 15.43
CA GLY A 72 -1.48 16.33 15.60
C GLY A 72 0.03 16.17 15.43
N PRO A 73 0.78 17.28 15.58
CA PRO A 73 2.22 17.27 15.54
C PRO A 73 2.82 16.54 16.73
N PHE A 74 4.06 16.09 16.57
CA PHE A 74 4.81 15.47 17.65
C PHE A 74 5.32 16.54 18.62
N ASP A 75 4.78 16.51 19.84
CA ASP A 75 5.03 17.49 20.92
C ASP A 75 5.76 16.88 22.12
N GLY A 76 6.21 15.63 22.00
CA GLY A 76 6.96 14.94 23.05
C GLY A 76 8.43 15.36 23.12
N PRO A 77 9.11 15.12 24.26
CA PRO A 77 10.53 15.39 24.42
C PRO A 77 11.35 14.80 23.26
N GLY A 78 12.24 15.61 22.68
CA GLY A 78 13.09 15.20 21.56
C GLY A 78 12.34 14.97 20.24
N GLY A 79 11.14 15.56 20.05
CA GLY A 79 10.33 15.38 18.84
C GLY A 79 9.63 14.02 18.78
N THR A 80 9.45 13.37 19.94
CA THR A 80 8.68 12.13 20.04
C THR A 80 7.18 12.41 19.96
N ARG A 81 6.38 11.37 19.77
CA ARG A 81 4.92 11.48 19.56
C ARG A 81 4.19 12.35 20.59
N GLY A 82 4.65 12.38 21.85
CA GLY A 82 3.98 13.06 22.95
C GLY A 82 2.49 12.71 23.05
N SER A 83 1.62 13.68 22.85
CA SER A 83 0.16 13.58 22.86
C SER A 83 -0.44 13.09 21.53
N ALA A 84 0.34 13.06 20.45
CA ALA A 84 -0.13 12.65 19.13
C ALA A 84 -0.48 11.16 19.10
N VAL A 85 -1.67 10.88 18.54
CA VAL A 85 -2.22 9.53 18.42
C VAL A 85 -2.30 9.13 16.95
N HIS A 86 -1.89 7.90 16.65
CA HIS A 86 -1.95 7.34 15.30
C HIS A 86 -3.40 7.00 14.94
N LEU A 87 -3.94 7.65 13.92
CA LEU A 87 -5.35 7.51 13.49
C LEU A 87 -5.53 6.44 12.42
N GLY A 88 -4.52 6.26 11.56
CA GLY A 88 -4.61 5.33 10.45
C GLY A 88 -3.47 5.50 9.46
N SER A 89 -3.46 4.69 8.41
CA SER A 89 -2.46 4.75 7.37
C SER A 89 -3.00 4.35 6.01
N VAL A 90 -2.29 4.80 4.96
CA VAL A 90 -2.45 4.30 3.60
C VAL A 90 -1.18 3.55 3.24
N ASP A 91 -1.34 2.32 2.76
CA ASP A 91 -0.21 1.48 2.36
C ASP A 91 -0.11 1.40 0.83
N TRP A 92 1.13 1.47 0.36
CA TRP A 92 1.45 1.40 -1.05
C TRP A 92 2.59 0.43 -1.35
N SER A 93 2.71 0.03 -2.61
CA SER A 93 3.96 -0.49 -3.15
C SER A 93 4.65 0.63 -3.94
N TYR A 94 5.87 0.97 -3.56
CA TYR A 94 6.70 1.97 -4.21
C TYR A 94 7.79 1.28 -5.06
N ASN A 95 8.09 1.81 -6.25
CA ASN A 95 9.14 1.33 -7.19
C ASN A 95 8.87 0.04 -7.98
N THR A 96 7.62 -0.38 -8.19
CA THR A 96 7.33 -1.54 -9.05
C THR A 96 6.12 -1.27 -9.94
N PRO A 97 6.20 -1.46 -11.28
CA PRO A 97 7.35 -1.86 -12.13
C PRO A 97 8.22 -0.69 -12.64
N VAL A 98 7.84 0.57 -12.42
CA VAL A 98 8.57 1.77 -12.88
C VAL A 98 9.00 2.60 -11.67
N LYS A 99 10.20 3.21 -11.72
CA LYS A 99 10.70 4.08 -10.64
C LYS A 99 9.69 5.19 -10.35
N HIS A 100 9.52 5.52 -9.07
CA HIS A 100 8.65 6.58 -8.58
C HIS A 100 7.14 6.39 -8.78
N TYR A 101 6.66 5.21 -9.18
CA TYR A 101 5.23 4.89 -9.11
C TYR A 101 4.87 4.37 -7.72
N ALA A 102 3.70 4.77 -7.23
CA ALA A 102 3.08 4.22 -6.02
C ALA A 102 1.74 3.57 -6.36
N THR A 103 1.57 2.30 -5.99
CA THR A 103 0.27 1.62 -6.06
C THR A 103 -0.30 1.52 -4.66
N ILE A 104 -1.31 2.33 -4.36
CA ILE A 104 -2.05 2.30 -3.11
C ILE A 104 -3.04 1.14 -3.16
N TYR A 105 -2.90 0.18 -2.24
CA TYR A 105 -3.70 -1.04 -2.22
C TYR A 105 -4.55 -1.21 -0.95
N ARG A 106 -4.24 -0.49 0.13
CA ARG A 106 -4.93 -0.61 1.42
C ARG A 106 -4.97 0.71 2.16
N ALA A 107 -6.10 0.97 2.82
CA ALA A 107 -6.23 1.98 3.85
C ALA A 107 -6.61 1.31 5.17
N MET A 108 -6.07 1.80 6.28
CA MET A 108 -6.30 1.29 7.62
C MET A 108 -6.69 2.43 8.55
N VAL A 109 -7.56 2.14 9.52
CA VAL A 109 -7.92 3.03 10.62
C VAL A 109 -7.69 2.30 11.94
N THR A 110 -7.01 2.93 12.89
CA THR A 110 -6.74 2.37 14.21
C THR A 110 -7.99 2.45 15.10
N ALA A 111 -8.00 1.73 16.22
CA ALA A 111 -9.06 1.88 17.23
C ALA A 111 -9.20 3.34 17.71
N ASP A 112 -8.09 4.04 17.91
CA ASP A 112 -8.07 5.47 18.26
C ASP A 112 -8.62 6.38 17.17
N GLY A 113 -8.39 6.04 15.90
CA GLY A 113 -8.99 6.70 14.76
C GLY A 113 -10.50 6.53 14.76
N VAL A 114 -10.98 5.29 14.89
CA VAL A 114 -12.42 4.98 14.96
C VAL A 114 -13.09 5.72 16.13
N ALA A 115 -12.46 5.74 17.30
CA ALA A 115 -12.97 6.47 18.47
C ALA A 115 -13.08 7.98 18.24
N ARG A 116 -12.31 8.53 17.28
CA ARG A 116 -12.35 9.94 16.86
C ARG A 116 -13.20 10.16 15.59
N GLY A 117 -13.97 9.17 15.15
CA GLY A 117 -14.85 9.26 13.99
C GLY A 117 -14.14 9.07 12.64
N GLU A 118 -12.88 8.63 12.63
CA GLU A 118 -12.20 8.29 11.39
C GLU A 118 -12.69 6.95 10.81
N THR A 119 -12.65 6.86 9.50
CA THR A 119 -12.94 5.66 8.72
C THR A 119 -11.76 5.39 7.77
N THR A 120 -11.67 4.19 7.21
CA THR A 120 -10.66 3.92 6.16
C THR A 120 -10.78 4.87 4.97
N ALA A 121 -12.02 5.31 4.65
CA ALA A 121 -12.28 6.25 3.56
C ALA A 121 -11.80 7.67 3.89
N SER A 122 -12.02 8.15 5.12
CA SER A 122 -11.53 9.48 5.53
C SER A 122 -10.01 9.52 5.64
N ILE A 123 -9.37 8.44 6.11
CA ILE A 123 -7.90 8.31 6.11
C ILE A 123 -7.35 8.39 4.67
N LEU A 124 -7.95 7.64 3.72
CA LEU A 124 -7.57 7.72 2.31
C LEU A 124 -7.78 9.13 1.75
N ALA A 125 -8.93 9.75 2.02
CA ALA A 125 -9.25 11.10 1.56
C ALA A 125 -8.23 12.14 2.06
N ARG A 126 -7.85 12.08 3.34
CA ARG A 126 -6.87 12.99 3.92
C ARG A 126 -5.50 12.88 3.25
N VAL A 127 -5.08 11.66 2.90
CA VAL A 127 -3.81 11.44 2.19
C VAL A 127 -3.88 11.95 0.75
N LEU A 128 -4.97 11.67 0.02
CA LEU A 128 -5.13 12.13 -1.36
C LEU A 128 -5.30 13.66 -1.47
N ALA A 129 -5.91 14.28 -0.46
CA ALA A 129 -6.08 15.73 -0.40
C ALA A 129 -4.75 16.50 -0.37
N LEU A 130 -3.64 15.88 0.06
CA LEU A 130 -2.30 16.48 0.00
C LEU A 130 -1.89 16.89 -1.43
N THR A 131 -2.43 16.23 -2.46
CA THR A 131 -2.16 16.53 -3.87
C THR A 131 -3.41 17.00 -4.62
N GLY A 132 -4.49 17.35 -3.91
CA GLY A 132 -5.76 17.72 -4.51
C GLY A 132 -6.49 16.56 -5.21
N LEU A 133 -6.08 15.31 -4.98
CA LEU A 133 -6.77 14.13 -5.49
C LEU A 133 -8.00 13.83 -4.60
N SER A 134 -9.11 13.41 -5.21
CA SER A 134 -10.34 13.02 -4.50
C SER A 134 -10.56 11.51 -4.51
N VAL A 135 -11.25 11.00 -3.48
CA VAL A 135 -11.64 9.59 -3.33
C VAL A 135 -12.73 9.18 -4.32
N ASP A 136 -13.51 10.14 -4.86
CA ASP A 136 -14.65 9.91 -5.79
C ASP A 136 -14.27 9.36 -7.17
N GLY A 137 -13.07 8.78 -7.30
CA GLY A 137 -12.71 8.06 -8.50
C GLY A 137 -12.60 8.99 -9.70
N THR A 138 -11.81 10.06 -9.56
CA THR A 138 -11.20 10.64 -10.76
C THR A 138 -10.43 9.50 -11.40
N ARG A 139 -11.04 8.92 -12.44
CA ARG A 139 -10.45 8.06 -13.43
C ARG A 139 -9.12 8.73 -13.76
N LEU A 140 -8.04 8.24 -13.17
CA LEU A 140 -6.71 8.59 -13.64
C LEU A 140 -6.70 8.07 -15.07
N THR A 141 -6.85 8.98 -16.02
CA THR A 141 -6.85 8.67 -17.44
C THR A 141 -5.49 8.09 -17.73
N MET A 142 -5.38 6.76 -17.64
CA MET A 142 -4.20 6.06 -18.11
C MET A 142 -4.06 6.41 -19.59
N PRO A 143 -2.87 6.76 -20.09
CA PRO A 143 -2.64 6.77 -21.52
C PRO A 143 -3.08 5.39 -22.04
N MET A 144 -3.97 5.41 -23.04
CA MET A 144 -4.55 4.21 -23.61
C MET A 144 -3.42 3.21 -23.90
N PRO A 145 -3.49 1.96 -23.41
CA PRO A 145 -2.46 0.99 -23.70
C PRO A 145 -2.30 0.91 -25.23
N PRO A 146 -1.07 0.90 -25.76
CA PRO A 146 -0.86 0.80 -27.19
C PRO A 146 -1.60 -0.44 -27.71
N ALA A 147 -2.29 -0.28 -28.84
CA ALA A 147 -3.11 -1.33 -29.41
C ALA A 147 -2.30 -2.64 -29.48
N ARG A 148 -2.92 -3.74 -29.02
CA ARG A 148 -2.29 -5.07 -29.12
C ARG A 148 -1.91 -5.33 -30.56
N ASP A 149 -0.63 -5.62 -30.78
CA ASP A 149 -0.11 -6.00 -32.09
C ASP A 149 -0.83 -7.28 -32.59
N PRO A 150 -1.55 -7.23 -33.73
CA PRO A 150 -2.28 -8.37 -34.26
C PRO A 150 -1.38 -9.53 -34.70
N PHE A 151 -0.05 -9.33 -34.81
CA PHE A 151 0.88 -10.37 -35.25
C PHE A 151 1.34 -11.33 -34.13
N ARG A 152 0.88 -11.15 -32.88
CA ARG A 152 1.19 -12.06 -31.76
C ARG A 152 0.17 -13.19 -31.52
N GLN A 153 -0.65 -13.55 -32.51
CA GLN A 153 -1.50 -14.74 -32.43
C GLN A 153 -1.08 -15.85 -33.40
N ARG A 154 -0.76 -17.02 -32.79
CA ARG A 154 -0.74 -18.39 -33.32
C ARG A 154 0.54 -18.86 -34.03
N SER A 155 1.48 -19.39 -33.25
CA SER A 155 2.20 -20.61 -33.64
C SER A 155 1.48 -21.83 -33.04
N ARG A 156 0.48 -22.34 -33.77
CA ARG A 156 -0.09 -23.66 -33.54
C ARG A 156 0.85 -24.66 -34.22
N TRP A 157 1.57 -25.48 -33.44
CA TRP A 157 2.32 -26.61 -34.01
C TRP A 157 1.33 -27.66 -34.55
N PRO A 158 1.58 -28.28 -35.72
CA PRO A 158 0.82 -29.45 -36.13
C PRO A 158 1.28 -30.68 -35.35
N THR A 159 0.33 -31.43 -34.81
CA THR A 159 0.51 -32.76 -34.24
C THR A 159 0.93 -33.73 -35.35
N ALA A 160 2.11 -34.35 -35.22
CA ALA A 160 2.52 -35.43 -36.11
C ALA A 160 1.59 -36.65 -35.88
N VAL A 161 0.80 -36.98 -36.89
CA VAL A 161 0.07 -38.24 -37.00
C VAL A 161 1.09 -39.36 -37.21
N THR A 162 0.95 -40.41 -36.43
CA THR A 162 1.72 -41.65 -36.52
C THR A 162 1.19 -42.49 -37.69
N ASP A 163 2.12 -43.00 -38.49
CA ASP A 163 1.92 -43.96 -39.59
C ASP A 163 1.23 -45.25 -39.10
N PRO A 164 0.59 -46.03 -39.99
CA PRO A 164 1.23 -47.32 -40.26
C PRO A 164 1.10 -47.81 -41.71
N GLY A 165 2.18 -48.43 -42.20
CA GLY A 165 2.20 -49.20 -43.44
C GLY A 165 1.51 -50.56 -43.34
N SER A 166 0.95 -50.99 -44.47
CA SER A 166 1.00 -52.34 -45.05
C SER A 166 0.42 -52.29 -46.47
#